data_AF-A0A932WXA9-F1
#
_entry.id   AF-A0A932WXA9-F1
#
_cell.length_a   1.000
_cell.length_b   1.000
_cell.length_c   1.000
_cell.angle_alpha   90.00
_cell.angle_beta   90.00
_cell.angle_gamma   90.00
#
_symmetry.space_group_name_H-M   'P 1'
#
loop_
_entity.id
_entity.type
_entity.pdbx_description
1 polymer ?
#
loop_
_entity_poly.entity_id
_entity_poly.type
_entity_poly.pdbx_seq_one_letter_code
_entity_poly.pdbx_strand_id
1 'polypeptide(L)'
;MQRFGKALNPHFHFHCCIIDGVFDKEGNFYQANLLSSEEIQSVQEQVRKRVVKLFHRKGILNSDEASDMLSWDHGGFSLDANVRIDAQDRAGLERLIRYCARPIFSGERLDCAGDKLRYTLPKPAMDGQMVLILKPCELLDKLAQLIPPPHRHRHHYHGVLAPNSPLRAKIALLANKEIIPANIAQEKGPFQETSINQDPKTNTEKQDCAEDKKQL
;
A
#
# COMPACT_ATOMS: atom_id res chain seq x y z
N MET A 1 7.07 -1.13 -6.27
CA MET A 1 5.81 -1.13 -7.05
C MET A 1 5.13 -2.47 -6.86
N GLN A 2 3.86 -2.46 -6.46
CA GLN A 2 2.99 -3.65 -6.44
C GLN A 2 2.01 -3.58 -7.62
N ARG A 3 1.60 -4.73 -8.13
CA ARG A 3 0.80 -4.86 -9.35
C ARG A 3 -0.52 -5.58 -9.16
N PHE A 4 -0.86 -5.93 -7.93
CA PHE A 4 -1.97 -6.82 -7.61
C PHE A 4 -2.94 -6.16 -6.63
N GLY A 5 -4.23 -6.39 -6.87
CA GLY A 5 -5.30 -6.06 -5.94
C GLY A 5 -5.66 -7.28 -5.11
N LYS A 6 -6.50 -7.07 -4.08
CA LYS A 6 -6.90 -8.16 -3.20
C LYS A 6 -7.81 -9.22 -3.88
N ALA A 7 -8.28 -8.94 -5.10
CA ALA A 7 -9.17 -9.78 -5.89
C ALA A 7 -8.48 -10.50 -7.06
N LEU A 8 -7.16 -10.76 -6.96
CA LEU A 8 -6.34 -11.37 -8.03
C LEU A 8 -6.39 -10.60 -9.36
N ASN A 9 -6.68 -9.29 -9.29
CA ASN A 9 -6.75 -8.40 -10.43
C ASN A 9 -5.46 -7.56 -10.54
N PRO A 10 -5.08 -7.12 -11.76
CA PRO A 10 -4.06 -6.11 -11.93
C PRO A 10 -4.45 -4.82 -11.18
N HIS A 11 -3.56 -4.34 -10.32
CA HIS A 11 -3.72 -3.08 -9.58
C HIS A 11 -2.35 -2.46 -9.32
N PHE A 12 -1.96 -1.51 -10.17
CA PHE A 12 -0.66 -0.86 -10.11
C PHE A 12 -0.65 0.22 -9.04
N HIS A 13 0.20 0.06 -8.04
CA HIS A 13 0.35 1.05 -6.99
C HIS A 13 1.78 1.08 -6.44
N PHE A 14 2.14 2.22 -5.88
CA PHE A 14 3.47 2.48 -5.34
C PHE A 14 3.36 2.64 -3.83
N HIS A 15 4.15 1.85 -3.11
CA HIS A 15 4.45 2.14 -1.72
C HIS A 15 5.73 2.94 -1.69
N CYS A 16 5.65 4.14 -1.12
CA CYS A 16 6.78 5.07 -1.03
C CYS A 16 7.08 5.31 0.44
N CYS A 17 8.23 4.81 0.91
CA CYS A 17 8.79 5.23 2.20
C CYS A 17 9.56 6.52 1.98
N ILE A 18 9.06 7.61 2.52
CA ILE A 18 9.62 8.95 2.34
C ILE A 18 10.21 9.39 3.68
N ILE A 19 11.40 10.01 3.64
CA ILE A 19 11.96 10.66 4.82
C ILE A 19 11.14 11.93 5.06
N ASP A 20 10.61 12.09 6.27
CA ASP A 20 9.75 13.20 6.66
C ASP A 20 10.55 14.50 6.92
N GLY A 21 11.24 14.96 5.88
CA GLY A 21 12.14 16.09 5.92
C GLY A 21 13.14 16.10 4.77
N VAL A 22 14.06 17.06 4.83
CA VAL A 22 15.08 17.29 3.82
C VAL A 22 16.46 17.35 4.45
N PHE A 23 17.49 17.15 3.63
CA PHE A 23 18.88 17.36 4.03
C PHE A 23 19.46 18.52 3.24
N ASP A 24 20.27 19.35 3.90
CA ASP A 24 21.12 20.32 3.21
C ASP A 24 22.35 19.63 2.56
N LYS A 25 23.22 20.43 1.94
CA LYS A 25 24.43 19.93 1.26
C LYS A 25 25.48 19.44 2.26
N GLU A 26 25.39 19.92 3.49
CA GLU A 26 26.24 19.55 4.60
C GLU A 26 25.73 18.29 5.28
N GLY A 27 24.54 17.79 4.94
CA GLY A 27 23.93 16.59 5.50
C GLY A 27 23.22 16.81 6.84
N ASN A 28 22.90 18.05 7.21
CA ASN A 28 22.03 18.36 8.34
C ASN A 28 20.57 18.09 7.94
N PHE A 29 19.80 17.53 8.86
CA PHE A 29 18.40 17.16 8.65
C PHE A 29 17.45 18.27 9.11
N TYR A 30 16.46 18.58 8.28
CA TYR A 30 15.38 19.52 8.56
C TYR A 30 14.06 18.78 8.42
N GLN A 31 13.33 18.63 9.53
CA GLN A 31 12.05 17.93 9.56
C GLN A 31 11.01 18.70 8.74
N ALA A 32 10.19 17.96 8.00
CA ALA A 32 9.05 18.54 7.29
C ALA A 32 7.90 18.83 8.25
N ASN A 33 7.08 19.82 7.89
CA ASN A 33 5.81 20.06 8.57
C ASN A 33 4.82 18.94 8.23
N LEU A 34 3.81 18.75 9.09
CA LEU A 34 2.72 17.83 8.81
C LEU A 34 2.00 18.24 7.53
N LEU A 35 1.88 17.30 6.60
CA LEU A 35 1.14 17.51 5.36
C LEU A 35 -0.35 17.65 5.65
N SER A 36 -0.95 18.74 5.18
CA SER A 36 -2.39 18.92 5.26
C SER A 36 -3.11 18.07 4.22
N SER A 37 -4.40 17.81 4.45
CA SER A 37 -5.25 17.10 3.47
C SER A 37 -5.29 17.81 2.12
N GLU A 38 -5.27 19.14 2.11
CA GLU A 38 -5.24 19.96 0.90
C GLU A 38 -3.91 19.81 0.14
N GLU A 39 -2.78 19.73 0.84
CA GLU A 39 -1.48 19.50 0.22
C GLU A 39 -1.40 18.11 -0.42
N ILE A 40 -1.92 17.09 0.25
CA ILE A 40 -2.01 15.71 -0.28
C ILE A 40 -2.87 15.68 -1.54
N GLN A 41 -4.04 16.34 -1.53
CA GLN A 41 -4.91 16.44 -2.69
C GLN A 41 -4.23 17.17 -3.85
N SER A 42 -3.49 18.25 -3.57
CA SER A 42 -2.71 18.97 -4.59
C SER A 42 -1.67 18.07 -5.25
N VAL A 43 -0.92 17.29 -4.45
CA VAL A 43 0.06 16.32 -4.99
C VAL A 43 -0.62 15.24 -5.82
N GLN A 44 -1.73 14.69 -5.35
CA GLN A 44 -2.52 13.71 -6.10
C GLN A 44 -2.95 14.25 -7.47
N GLU A 45 -3.44 15.49 -7.50
CA GLU A 45 -3.87 16.14 -8.74
C GLU A 45 -2.70 16.41 -9.70
N GLN A 46 -1.54 16.79 -9.16
CA GLN A 46 -0.32 16.93 -9.96
C GLN A 46 0.12 15.59 -10.57
N VAL A 47 0.07 14.51 -9.80
CA VAL A 47 0.37 13.16 -10.30
C VAL A 47 -0.61 12.78 -11.40
N ARG A 48 -1.92 12.97 -11.19
CA ARG A 48 -2.97 12.72 -12.19
C ARG A 48 -2.67 13.43 -13.51
N LYS A 49 -2.47 14.75 -13.48
CA LYS A 49 -2.16 15.56 -14.67
C LYS A 49 -0.90 15.07 -15.39
N ARG A 50 0.16 14.74 -14.63
CA ARG A 50 1.43 14.26 -15.20
C ARG A 50 1.31 12.90 -15.88
N VAL A 51 0.53 11.99 -15.30
CA VAL A 51 0.29 10.65 -15.87
C VAL A 51 -0.56 10.76 -17.14
N VAL A 52 -1.66 11.50 -17.11
CA VAL A 52 -2.50 11.71 -18.30
C VAL A 52 -1.70 12.36 -19.43
N LYS A 53 -0.92 13.40 -19.12
CA LYS A 53 -0.01 14.04 -20.09
C LYS A 53 1.03 13.08 -20.66
N LEU A 54 1.57 12.18 -19.83
CA LEU A 54 2.50 11.15 -20.29
C LEU A 54 1.83 10.19 -21.27
N PHE A 55 0.62 9.72 -20.98
CA PHE A 55 -0.12 8.80 -21.83
C PHE A 55 -0.50 9.42 -23.16
N HIS A 56 -0.96 10.67 -23.15
CA HIS A 56 -1.20 11.43 -24.38
C HIS A 56 0.07 11.54 -25.24
N ARG A 57 1.19 11.95 -24.64
CA ARG A 57 2.48 12.07 -25.34
C ARG A 57 2.98 10.71 -25.89
N LYS A 58 2.58 9.59 -25.29
CA LYS A 58 2.92 8.25 -25.74
C LYS A 58 1.96 7.70 -26.80
N GLY A 59 0.92 8.46 -27.18
CA GLY A 59 -0.10 8.02 -28.14
C GLY A 59 -1.05 6.96 -27.58
N ILE A 60 -1.09 6.79 -26.25
CA ILE A 60 -2.01 5.86 -25.58
C ILE A 60 -3.39 6.48 -25.46
N LEU A 61 -3.45 7.81 -25.30
CA LEU A 61 -4.68 8.60 -25.27
C LEU A 61 -4.61 9.67 -26.36
N ASN A 62 -5.74 9.98 -26.98
CA ASN A 62 -5.90 11.17 -27.80
C ASN A 62 -6.26 12.40 -26.92
N SER A 63 -6.37 13.59 -27.55
CA SER A 63 -6.61 14.84 -26.81
C SER A 63 -7.97 14.88 -26.12
N ASP A 64 -9.00 14.31 -26.75
CA ASP A 64 -10.36 14.31 -26.23
C ASP A 64 -10.48 13.36 -25.05
N GLU A 65 -9.92 12.15 -25.16
CA GLU A 65 -9.83 11.18 -24.07
C GLU A 65 -9.05 11.73 -22.87
N ALA A 66 -7.93 12.42 -23.12
CA ALA A 66 -7.15 13.04 -22.06
C ALA A 66 -7.93 14.16 -21.34
N SER A 67 -8.70 14.96 -22.10
CA SER A 67 -9.55 16.02 -21.53
C SER A 67 -10.71 15.43 -20.72
N ASP A 68 -11.38 14.40 -21.24
CA ASP A 68 -12.49 13.72 -20.56
C ASP A 68 -12.02 13.09 -19.24
N MET A 69 -10.91 12.34 -19.25
CA MET A 69 -10.33 11.78 -18.02
C MET A 69 -9.95 12.85 -16.98
N LEU A 70 -9.55 14.04 -17.43
CA LEU A 70 -9.23 15.16 -16.54
C LEU A 70 -10.47 15.82 -15.94
N SER A 71 -11.64 15.64 -16.55
CA SER A 71 -12.92 16.17 -16.06
C SER A 71 -13.55 15.35 -14.93
N TRP A 72 -13.17 14.08 -14.77
CA TRP A 72 -13.77 13.21 -13.77
C TRP A 72 -13.39 13.60 -12.34
N ASP A 73 -14.41 13.72 -11.47
CA ASP A 73 -14.25 13.99 -10.03
C ASP A 73 -13.44 12.90 -9.32
N HIS A 74 -13.56 11.65 -9.79
CA HIS A 74 -12.83 10.49 -9.29
C HIS A 74 -12.00 9.87 -10.41
N GLY A 75 -10.95 10.58 -10.85
CA GLY A 75 -10.10 10.19 -11.98
C GLY A 75 -9.25 8.92 -11.82
N GLY A 76 -9.52 8.07 -10.81
CA GLY A 76 -8.82 6.81 -10.59
C GLY A 76 -7.44 6.91 -9.94
N PHE A 77 -7.06 8.08 -9.42
CA PHE A 77 -5.81 8.30 -8.70
C PHE A 77 -6.09 8.53 -7.22
N SER A 78 -5.34 7.85 -6.35
CA SER A 78 -5.39 8.05 -4.90
C SER A 78 -3.99 8.14 -4.31
N LEU A 79 -3.82 9.06 -3.35
CA LEU A 79 -2.61 9.20 -2.54
C LEU A 79 -3.01 9.16 -1.06
N ASP A 80 -2.46 8.19 -0.33
CA ASP A 80 -2.65 8.05 1.12
C ASP A 80 -1.31 8.35 1.82
N ALA A 81 -1.32 9.33 2.72
CA ALA A 81 -0.17 9.75 3.50
C ALA A 81 -0.48 9.79 5.02
N ASN A 82 -1.49 9.03 5.48
CA ASN A 82 -1.91 9.03 6.88
C ASN A 82 -0.95 8.32 7.84
N VAL A 83 -0.01 7.52 7.30
CA VAL A 83 0.94 6.76 8.11
C VAL A 83 2.24 7.55 8.28
N ARG A 84 2.47 8.05 9.50
CA ARG A 84 3.74 8.61 9.94
C ARG A 84 4.39 7.67 10.95
N ILE A 85 5.72 7.56 10.89
CA ILE A 85 6.51 6.69 11.78
C ILE A 85 7.59 7.55 12.40
N ASP A 86 7.60 7.62 13.72
CA ASP A 86 8.61 8.37 14.46
C ASP A 86 9.99 7.73 14.29
N ALA A 87 11.04 8.55 14.40
CA ALA A 87 12.41 8.12 14.11
C ALA A 87 12.88 6.92 14.97
N GLN A 88 12.38 6.82 16.20
CA GLN A 88 12.70 5.75 17.14
C GLN A 88 11.72 4.56 17.07
N ASP A 89 10.62 4.66 16.31
CA ASP A 89 9.62 3.59 16.20
C ASP A 89 10.05 2.51 15.18
N ARG A 90 10.97 1.65 15.64
CA ARG A 90 11.45 0.51 14.85
C ARG A 90 10.34 -0.51 14.56
N ALA A 91 9.39 -0.68 15.46
CA ALA A 91 8.27 -1.60 15.28
C ALA A 91 7.30 -1.10 14.20
N GLY A 92 6.98 0.19 14.19
CA GLY A 92 6.21 0.85 13.15
C GLY A 92 6.88 0.77 11.79
N LEU A 93 8.20 1.02 11.73
CA LEU A 93 8.99 0.89 10.50
C LEU A 93 8.94 -0.55 9.97
N GLU A 94 9.14 -1.54 10.83
CA GLU A 94 9.03 -2.95 10.44
C GLU A 94 7.63 -3.27 9.90
N ARG A 95 6.57 -2.80 10.56
CA ARG A 95 5.18 -2.99 10.11
C ARG A 95 4.94 -2.41 8.72
N LEU A 96 5.48 -1.22 8.43
CA LEU A 96 5.38 -0.60 7.10
C LEU A 96 6.17 -1.38 6.04
N ILE A 97 7.38 -1.82 6.35
CA ILE A 97 8.18 -2.60 5.40
C ILE A 97 7.52 -3.97 5.13
N ARG A 98 6.99 -4.64 6.16
CA ARG A 98 6.18 -5.86 5.99
C ARG A 98 4.95 -5.60 5.14
N TYR A 99 4.27 -4.47 5.33
CA TYR A 99 3.14 -4.05 4.49
C TYR A 99 3.54 -3.92 3.01
N CYS A 100 4.67 -3.27 2.73
CA CYS A 100 5.22 -3.12 1.37
C CYS A 100 5.66 -4.45 0.74
N ALA A 101 6.03 -5.42 1.57
CA ALA A 101 6.50 -6.75 1.15
C ALA A 101 5.40 -7.82 1.14
N ARG A 102 4.12 -7.44 1.33
CA ARG A 102 3.00 -8.38 1.36
C ARG A 102 2.93 -9.26 0.10
N PRO A 103 2.51 -10.53 0.25
CA PRO A 103 2.35 -11.44 -0.87
C PRO A 103 1.22 -10.99 -1.82
N ILE A 104 1.28 -11.52 -3.05
CA ILE A 104 0.38 -11.19 -4.16
C ILE A 104 -1.08 -11.61 -3.85
N PHE A 105 -1.25 -12.64 -3.03
CA PHE A 105 -2.53 -13.19 -2.62
C PHE A 105 -2.43 -13.75 -1.20
N SER A 106 -3.56 -14.00 -0.57
CA SER A 106 -3.59 -14.75 0.70
C SER A 106 -3.84 -16.22 0.41
N GLY A 107 -2.93 -17.10 0.85
CA GLY A 107 -3.13 -18.55 0.78
C GLY A 107 -4.35 -19.01 1.57
N GLU A 108 -4.67 -18.34 2.69
CA GLU A 108 -5.86 -18.61 3.52
C GLU A 108 -7.18 -18.38 2.78
N ARG A 109 -7.16 -17.66 1.65
CA ARG A 109 -8.33 -17.40 0.83
C ARG A 109 -8.48 -18.40 -0.32
N LEU A 110 -7.50 -19.26 -0.53
CA LEU A 110 -7.44 -20.19 -1.65
C LEU A 110 -7.70 -21.61 -1.16
N ASP A 111 -8.82 -22.18 -1.60
CA ASP A 111 -9.23 -23.54 -1.27
C ASP A 111 -9.40 -24.39 -2.53
N CYS A 112 -9.33 -25.71 -2.38
CA CYS A 112 -9.76 -26.63 -3.41
C CYS A 112 -11.29 -26.74 -3.44
N ALA A 113 -11.85 -26.81 -4.65
CA ALA A 113 -13.25 -27.03 -4.94
C ALA A 113 -13.38 -28.09 -6.05
N GLY A 114 -13.12 -29.35 -5.71
CA GLY A 114 -13.05 -30.44 -6.68
C GLY A 114 -11.83 -30.33 -7.58
N ASP A 115 -12.05 -30.29 -8.89
CA ASP A 115 -11.03 -30.06 -9.94
C ASP A 115 -10.68 -28.56 -10.12
N LYS A 116 -11.37 -27.69 -9.39
CA LYS A 116 -11.21 -26.23 -9.44
C LYS A 116 -10.66 -25.70 -8.13
N LEU A 117 -10.32 -24.42 -8.17
CA LEU A 117 -9.87 -23.62 -7.04
C LEU A 117 -10.93 -22.57 -6.73
N ARG A 118 -11.12 -22.32 -5.44
CA ARG A 118 -12.00 -21.31 -4.90
C ARG A 118 -11.14 -20.23 -4.24
N TYR A 119 -11.28 -18.99 -4.67
CA TYR A 119 -10.63 -17.86 -4.04
C TYR A 119 -11.65 -16.88 -3.44
N THR A 120 -11.66 -16.76 -2.11
CA THR A 120 -12.59 -15.89 -1.38
C THR A 120 -12.10 -14.44 -1.42
N LEU A 121 -12.95 -13.53 -1.88
CA LEU A 121 -12.67 -12.10 -1.98
C LEU A 121 -12.89 -11.41 -0.62
N PRO A 122 -12.05 -10.43 -0.24
CA PRO A 122 -12.27 -9.66 0.99
C PRO A 122 -13.35 -8.60 0.88
N LYS A 123 -13.76 -8.27 -0.34
CA LYS A 123 -14.79 -7.29 -0.66
C LYS A 123 -15.59 -7.83 -1.83
N PRO A 124 -16.89 -7.52 -1.91
CA PRO A 124 -17.69 -7.93 -3.05
C PRO A 124 -17.13 -7.31 -4.33
N ALA A 125 -17.14 -8.09 -5.40
CA ALA A 125 -16.93 -7.58 -6.74
C ALA A 125 -18.08 -6.62 -7.13
N MET A 126 -17.96 -5.97 -8.29
CA MET A 126 -18.96 -5.00 -8.77
C MET A 126 -20.37 -5.61 -8.92
N ASP A 127 -20.44 -6.92 -9.17
CA ASP A 127 -21.65 -7.72 -9.28
C ASP A 127 -22.10 -8.36 -7.94
N GLY A 128 -21.42 -8.04 -6.84
CA GLY A 128 -21.68 -8.60 -5.51
C GLY A 128 -21.00 -9.95 -5.24
N GLN A 129 -20.31 -10.54 -6.22
CA GLN A 129 -19.66 -11.83 -6.04
C GLN A 129 -18.55 -11.76 -4.99
N MET A 130 -18.53 -12.72 -4.06
CA MET A 130 -17.53 -12.83 -3.00
C MET A 130 -16.51 -13.94 -3.25
N VAL A 131 -16.66 -14.72 -4.32
CA VAL A 131 -15.88 -15.93 -4.56
C VAL A 131 -15.54 -16.05 -6.04
N LEU A 132 -14.26 -16.24 -6.35
CA LEU A 132 -13.80 -16.59 -7.69
C LEU A 132 -13.60 -18.11 -7.76
N ILE A 133 -14.20 -18.75 -8.76
CA ILE A 133 -13.95 -20.16 -9.08
C ILE A 133 -13.06 -20.21 -10.32
N LEU A 134 -11.89 -20.84 -10.18
CA LEU A 134 -10.83 -20.83 -11.19
C LEU A 134 -10.34 -22.25 -11.46
N LYS A 135 -9.98 -22.56 -12.71
CA LYS A 135 -9.14 -23.73 -12.98
C LYS A 135 -7.71 -23.47 -12.46
N PRO A 136 -6.93 -24.53 -12.16
CA PRO A 136 -5.53 -24.36 -11.77
C PRO A 136 -4.70 -23.53 -12.75
N CYS A 137 -4.89 -23.72 -14.06
CA CYS A 137 -4.22 -22.92 -15.08
C CYS A 137 -4.64 -21.45 -15.08
N GLU A 138 -5.93 -21.14 -14.87
CA GLU A 138 -6.42 -19.76 -14.81
C GLU A 138 -5.83 -18.99 -13.62
N LEU A 139 -5.61 -19.68 -12.49
CA LEU A 139 -4.88 -19.10 -11.36
C LEU A 139 -3.42 -18.79 -11.75
N LEU A 140 -2.73 -19.74 -12.40
CA LEU A 140 -1.35 -19.52 -12.86
C LEU A 140 -1.25 -18.36 -13.85
N ASP A 141 -2.19 -18.25 -14.80
CA ASP A 141 -2.23 -17.15 -15.76
C ASP A 141 -2.43 -15.79 -15.08
N LYS A 142 -3.31 -15.72 -14.08
CA LYS A 142 -3.49 -14.51 -13.27
C LYS A 142 -2.23 -14.17 -12.48
N LEU A 143 -1.59 -15.16 -11.84
CA LEU A 143 -0.36 -14.93 -11.08
C LEU A 143 0.79 -14.49 -11.99
N ALA A 144 0.93 -15.07 -13.18
CA ALA A 144 1.97 -14.75 -14.15
C ALA A 144 1.91 -13.27 -14.57
N GLN A 145 0.71 -12.71 -14.77
CA GLN A 145 0.52 -11.28 -15.09
C GLN A 145 1.02 -10.33 -14.01
N LEU A 146 1.07 -10.79 -12.75
CA LEU A 146 1.46 -9.99 -11.59
C LEU A 146 2.97 -10.02 -11.35
N ILE A 147 3.68 -10.98 -11.95
CA ILE A 147 5.14 -11.11 -11.86
C ILE A 147 5.78 -9.98 -12.70
N PRO A 148 6.68 -9.17 -12.11
CA PRO A 148 7.39 -8.15 -12.88
C PRO A 148 8.32 -8.79 -13.91
N PRO A 149 8.56 -8.12 -15.07
CA PRO A 149 9.52 -8.60 -16.06
C PRO A 149 10.88 -8.88 -15.43
N PRO A 150 11.64 -9.84 -15.99
CA PRO A 150 12.96 -10.20 -15.47
C PRO A 150 13.89 -8.98 -15.47
N HIS A 151 14.86 -8.98 -14.55
CA HIS A 151 15.89 -7.96 -14.39
C HIS A 151 15.40 -6.54 -14.05
N ARG A 152 14.15 -6.38 -13.60
CA ARG A 152 13.64 -5.10 -13.10
C ARG A 152 13.82 -4.97 -11.59
N HIS A 153 14.50 -3.92 -11.16
CA HIS A 153 14.54 -3.55 -9.75
C HIS A 153 13.12 -3.30 -9.21
N ARG A 154 12.77 -3.91 -8.08
CA ARG A 154 11.44 -3.75 -7.46
C ARG A 154 11.40 -2.58 -6.46
N HIS A 155 12.56 -2.23 -5.92
CA HIS A 155 12.79 -1.13 -4.99
C HIS A 155 13.72 -0.12 -5.63
N HIS A 156 13.29 1.14 -5.63
CA HIS A 156 14.07 2.25 -6.14
C HIS A 156 14.31 3.22 -5.00
N TYR A 157 15.57 3.60 -4.83
CA TYR A 157 15.93 4.64 -3.89
C TYR A 157 16.12 5.97 -4.63
N HIS A 158 15.67 7.05 -4.00
CA HIS A 158 15.69 8.39 -4.57
C HIS A 158 16.33 9.38 -3.58
N GLY A 159 16.68 10.57 -4.10
CA GLY A 159 17.25 11.66 -3.31
C GLY A 159 18.55 11.26 -2.61
N VAL A 160 18.66 11.60 -1.32
CA VAL A 160 19.83 11.28 -0.50
C VAL A 160 20.08 9.77 -0.32
N LEU A 161 19.05 8.96 -0.49
CA LEU A 161 19.15 7.50 -0.43
C LEU A 161 19.44 6.88 -1.79
N ALA A 162 19.63 7.63 -2.87
CA ALA A 162 19.98 7.05 -4.18
C ALA A 162 21.41 6.45 -4.17
N PRO A 163 21.74 5.44 -5.00
CA PRO A 163 23.07 4.82 -5.02
C PRO A 163 24.21 5.81 -5.29
N ASN A 164 24.01 6.74 -6.21
CA ASN A 164 25.01 7.73 -6.62
C ASN A 164 24.86 9.09 -5.91
N SER A 165 24.11 9.15 -4.80
CA SER A 165 23.97 10.41 -4.07
C SER A 165 25.27 10.74 -3.32
N PRO A 166 25.85 11.95 -3.47
CA PRO A 166 27.05 12.36 -2.75
C PRO A 166 26.91 12.26 -1.22
N LEU A 167 25.68 12.43 -0.71
CA LEU A 167 25.39 12.40 0.73
C LEU A 167 25.10 11.00 1.25
N ARG A 168 24.97 9.99 0.38
CA ARG A 168 24.52 8.64 0.77
C ARG A 168 25.41 8.04 1.86
N ALA A 169 26.73 8.06 1.67
CA ALA A 169 27.67 7.46 2.61
C ALA A 169 27.60 8.15 3.98
N LYS A 170 27.53 9.48 3.99
CA LYS A 170 27.40 10.28 5.22
C LYS A 170 26.11 9.96 5.96
N ILE A 171 24.97 9.92 5.26
CA ILE A 171 23.66 9.67 5.87
C ILE A 171 23.53 8.22 6.35
N ALA A 172 24.07 7.25 5.61
CA ALA A 172 24.09 5.85 6.04
C ALA A 172 24.83 5.66 7.37
N LEU A 173 25.90 6.42 7.62
CA LEU A 173 26.62 6.40 8.91
C LEU A 173 25.79 7.00 10.06
N LEU A 174 24.89 7.95 9.77
CA LEU A 174 24.02 8.55 10.78
C LEU A 174 22.89 7.59 11.20
N ALA A 175 22.45 6.69 10.32
CA ALA A 175 21.36 5.75 10.60
C ALA A 175 21.62 4.78 11.76
N ASN A 176 22.89 4.60 12.17
CA ASN A 176 23.31 3.73 13.26
C ASN A 176 23.58 4.48 14.57
N LYS A 177 23.40 5.80 14.62
CA LYS A 177 23.55 6.61 15.83
C LYS A 177 22.17 6.95 16.38
N GLU A 178 22.03 6.94 17.70
CA GLU A 178 20.82 7.46 18.35
C GLU A 178 20.63 8.93 17.94
N ILE A 179 19.49 9.22 17.31
CA ILE A 179 19.14 10.57 16.90
C ILE A 179 18.64 11.29 18.16
N ILE A 180 19.46 12.18 18.73
CA ILE A 180 19.03 13.13 19.76
C ILE A 180 18.30 14.26 19.01
N PRO A 181 16.97 14.42 19.18
CA PRO A 181 16.26 15.50 18.51
C PRO A 181 16.74 16.85 19.06
N ALA A 182 17.19 17.74 18.18
CA ALA A 182 17.41 19.13 18.54
C ALA A 182 16.05 19.82 18.71
N ASN A 183 15.71 20.17 19.96
CA ASN A 183 14.60 21.02 20.42
C ASN A 183 13.30 21.00 19.60
N ILE A 184 12.29 20.27 20.10
CA ILE A 184 10.90 20.45 19.68
C ILE A 184 10.02 20.57 20.93
N ALA A 185 9.38 21.73 21.07
CA ALA A 185 8.25 21.94 21.97
C ALA A 185 7.13 20.97 21.55
N GLN A 186 6.75 20.10 22.47
CA GLN A 186 5.78 19.04 22.24
C GLN A 186 4.35 19.60 22.25
N GLU A 187 3.64 19.48 21.13
CA GLU A 187 2.19 19.30 21.16
C GLU A 187 1.87 17.89 20.65
N LYS A 188 1.56 17.01 21.60
CA LYS A 188 1.05 15.67 21.31
C LYS A 188 -0.43 15.79 20.95
N GLY A 189 -0.73 15.79 19.65
CA GLY A 189 -2.08 15.49 19.17
C GLY A 189 -2.42 14.01 19.40
N PRO A 190 -3.68 13.65 19.73
CA PRO A 190 -4.04 12.29 20.07
C PRO A 190 -3.97 11.40 18.83
N PHE A 191 -3.04 10.45 18.84
CA PHE A 191 -3.03 9.34 17.89
C PHE A 191 -4.17 8.40 18.27
N GLN A 192 -5.24 8.37 17.46
CA GLN A 192 -6.21 7.28 17.51
C GLN A 192 -5.61 6.07 16.80
N GLU A 193 -5.51 4.95 17.52
CA GLU A 193 -5.40 3.64 16.91
C GLU A 193 -6.53 3.50 15.89
N THR A 194 -6.21 3.67 14.61
CA THR A 194 -7.04 3.09 13.56
C THR A 194 -6.77 1.60 13.62
N SER A 195 -7.63 0.90 14.36
CA SER A 195 -7.86 -0.53 14.22
C SER A 195 -8.09 -0.80 12.74
N ILE A 196 -7.03 -1.22 12.06
CA ILE A 196 -7.15 -1.90 10.77
C ILE A 196 -7.93 -3.16 11.12
N ASN A 197 -9.24 -3.15 10.85
CA ASN A 197 -10.19 -4.23 11.10
C ASN A 197 -9.51 -5.60 10.94
N GLN A 198 -9.14 -6.18 12.07
CA GLN A 198 -9.10 -7.60 12.24
C GLN A 198 -10.57 -7.98 12.42
N ASP A 199 -11.18 -8.55 11.38
CA ASP A 199 -12.51 -9.11 11.52
C ASP A 199 -12.50 -10.16 12.65
N PRO A 200 -13.57 -10.22 13.46
CA PRO A 200 -13.59 -10.88 14.75
C PRO A 200 -13.40 -12.38 14.59
N LYS A 201 -12.43 -12.94 15.33
CA LYS A 201 -12.42 -14.36 15.62
C LYS A 201 -13.72 -14.71 16.33
N THR A 202 -14.54 -15.51 15.67
CA THR A 202 -15.53 -16.38 16.30
C THR A 202 -14.79 -17.32 17.25
N ASN A 203 -14.79 -17.00 18.55
CA ASN A 203 -14.53 -18.02 19.55
C ASN A 203 -15.73 -18.96 19.57
N THR A 204 -15.54 -20.12 18.97
CA THR A 204 -16.31 -21.32 19.31
C THR A 204 -15.49 -22.02 20.37
N GLU A 205 -15.94 -22.02 21.62
CA GLU A 205 -15.59 -23.08 22.57
C GLU A 205 -16.86 -23.83 22.93
N LYS A 206 -16.71 -25.15 22.90
CA LYS A 206 -17.72 -26.20 23.03
C LYS A 206 -17.96 -26.57 24.51
N GLN A 207 -18.99 -27.41 24.70
CA GLN A 207 -19.30 -28.28 25.86
C GLN A 207 -20.16 -27.58 26.92
N ASP A 208 -21.36 -28.06 27.29
CA ASP A 208 -21.79 -29.41 27.69
C ASP A 208 -23.32 -29.61 27.41
N CYS A 209 -23.81 -30.75 26.93
CA CYS A 209 -24.21 -31.98 27.65
C CYS A 209 -25.59 -31.93 28.35
N ALA A 210 -26.43 -32.92 27.99
CA ALA A 210 -27.66 -33.42 28.64
C ALA A 210 -29.01 -32.69 28.44
N GLU A 211 -29.98 -33.48 27.92
CA GLU A 211 -31.38 -33.67 28.37
C GLU A 211 -32.27 -32.41 28.58
N ASP A 212 -33.51 -32.29 28.11
CA ASP A 212 -34.65 -33.19 28.34
C ASP A 212 -35.91 -32.58 27.66
N LYS A 213 -36.84 -33.44 27.21
CA LYS A 213 -38.32 -33.28 27.16
C LYS A 213 -39.04 -32.07 26.51
N LYS A 214 -39.92 -32.48 25.58
CA LYS A 214 -41.38 -32.20 25.48
C LYS A 214 -41.89 -30.89 24.83
N GLN A 215 -42.69 -31.17 23.80
CA GLN A 215 -44.08 -30.70 23.56
C GLN A 215 -44.32 -29.39 22.79
N LEU A 216 -45.11 -29.61 21.73
CA LEU A 216 -45.97 -28.72 20.92
C LEU A 216 -45.30 -27.92 19.80
#